data_AF-A0A838IQY5-F1
#
_entry.id   AF-A0A838IQY5-F1
#
_cell.length_a   1.000
_cell.length_b   1.000
_cell.length_c   1.000
_cell.angle_alpha   90.00
_cell.angle_beta   90.00
_cell.angle_gamma   90.00
#
_symmetry.space_group_name_H-M   'P 1'
#
loop_
_entity.id
_entity.type
_entity.pdbx_description
1 polymer ?
#
loop_
_entity_poly.entity_id
_entity_poly.type
_entity_poly.pdbx_seq_one_letter_code
_entity_poly.pdbx_strand_id
1 'polypeptide(L)'
;MEYYLETRDHCARRFWRVTADKTCCTVAQGPVGGVGIEEMFNFASSELAQEAAERMAIERLAQGYFEMLPPDERFLQDLPIADYFDTQFFDDLGLATPRARGGSDELALLERYHGVELPPELRIFIAARDTFVIHEAQLGQWVLSDELWLPRQAQGNLFEQLIWRSQSAGDATAILEYMVSLVPLGSTHEGDRFFAQIDAVDPDNTEIFFWERATHDLPFAIADSLSSLAFLNRLFEDLTSGARGVDTICDDLELLLDRVTLAAPFHALDALIEDDFEYAWRFNADTLYYRSLWITKLLCCDPASFEVQSVGEVFIDQLQRQYAFENTLTSNYLTTTTPTPLYWLWRLFFFNRDAQLRHCISIAREHQSPLVRDAAALVEALQNGQRRLGHIEDIHALRTQFLALDLDCERA
;
A
#
# COMPACT_ATOMS: atom_id res chain seq x y z
N MET A 1 5.38 -11.80 -20.14
CA MET A 1 4.34 -11.88 -19.09
C MET A 1 4.67 -13.07 -18.23
N GLU A 2 4.59 -12.93 -16.91
CA GLU A 2 4.96 -13.97 -15.96
C GLU A 2 4.00 -13.94 -14.77
N TYR A 3 3.63 -15.12 -14.28
CA TYR A 3 2.94 -15.28 -13.01
C TYR A 3 3.69 -16.34 -12.20
N TYR A 4 3.99 -16.02 -10.94
CA TYR A 4 4.52 -16.97 -9.97
C TYR A 4 3.49 -17.11 -8.85
N LEU A 5 3.00 -18.33 -8.65
CA LEU A 5 1.90 -18.63 -7.72
C LEU A 5 2.33 -19.68 -6.70
N GLU A 6 1.84 -19.59 -5.47
CA GLU A 6 2.10 -20.59 -4.42
C GLU A 6 0.86 -21.01 -3.63
N THR A 7 0.96 -22.18 -2.99
CA THR A 7 -0.02 -22.64 -1.99
C THR A 7 0.27 -22.05 -0.60
N ARG A 8 -0.77 -21.72 0.18
CA ARG A 8 -0.66 -21.21 1.57
C ARG A 8 -0.26 -22.25 2.62
N ASP A 9 -0.07 -23.52 2.26
CA ASP A 9 0.30 -24.56 3.22
C ASP A 9 1.78 -24.42 3.61
N HIS A 10 2.04 -23.84 4.79
CA HIS A 10 3.40 -23.64 5.33
C HIS A 10 4.22 -24.93 5.43
N CYS A 11 3.58 -26.09 5.56
CA CYS A 11 4.28 -27.37 5.66
C CYS A 11 4.59 -28.01 4.29
N ALA A 12 3.97 -27.51 3.21
CA ALA A 12 4.09 -28.07 1.86
C ALA A 12 3.89 -26.99 0.79
N ARG A 13 4.58 -25.84 0.89
CA ARG A 13 4.48 -24.77 -0.11
C ARG A 13 4.93 -25.34 -1.46
N ARG A 14 4.03 -25.27 -2.44
CA ARG A 14 4.30 -25.61 -3.83
C ARG A 14 4.21 -24.34 -4.66
N PHE A 15 5.15 -24.18 -5.58
CA PHE A 15 5.06 -23.15 -6.58
C PHE A 15 4.47 -23.68 -7.87
N TRP A 16 3.86 -22.77 -8.61
CA TRP A 16 3.45 -22.91 -9.99
C TRP A 16 3.78 -21.59 -10.68
N ARG A 17 4.63 -21.64 -11.69
CA ARG A 17 5.11 -20.48 -12.44
C ARG A 17 4.72 -20.66 -13.90
N VAL A 18 4.21 -19.61 -14.53
CA VAL A 18 4.00 -19.57 -15.97
C VAL A 18 4.64 -18.34 -16.56
N THR A 19 5.44 -18.55 -17.62
CA THR A 19 6.11 -17.47 -18.34
C THR A 19 5.74 -17.56 -19.81
N ALA A 20 5.24 -16.46 -20.37
CA ALA A 20 4.95 -16.32 -21.79
C ALA A 20 6.04 -15.45 -22.46
N ASP A 21 6.82 -16.07 -23.35
CA ASP A 21 7.82 -15.42 -24.20
C ASP A 21 7.59 -15.77 -25.67
N LYS A 22 7.42 -14.74 -26.52
CA LYS A 22 7.07 -14.87 -27.93
C LYS A 22 5.90 -15.85 -28.07
N THR A 23 6.05 -16.90 -28.87
CA THR A 23 5.04 -17.92 -29.15
C THR A 23 5.06 -19.10 -28.17
N CYS A 24 5.76 -18.99 -27.05
CA CYS A 24 5.97 -20.08 -26.11
C CYS A 24 5.41 -19.71 -24.73
N CYS A 25 4.77 -20.69 -24.09
CA CYS A 25 4.38 -20.63 -22.69
C CYS A 25 5.09 -21.77 -21.95
N THR A 26 5.86 -21.45 -20.93
CA THR A 26 6.55 -22.43 -20.09
C THR A 26 5.89 -22.45 -18.73
N VAL A 27 5.47 -23.63 -18.28
CA VAL A 27 4.88 -23.86 -16.97
C VAL A 27 5.86 -24.66 -16.13
N ALA A 28 6.29 -24.12 -15.00
CA ALA A 28 7.13 -24.79 -14.02
C ALA A 28 6.35 -25.02 -12.72
N GLN A 29 6.49 -26.19 -12.08
CA GLN A 29 5.83 -26.44 -10.80
C GLN A 29 6.65 -27.39 -9.91
N GLY A 30 6.65 -27.16 -8.60
CA GLY A 30 7.46 -27.94 -7.68
C GLY A 30 7.32 -27.48 -6.22
N PRO A 31 8.09 -28.06 -5.28
CA PRO A 31 8.25 -27.49 -3.95
C PRO A 31 8.99 -26.14 -4.03
N VAL A 32 8.61 -25.17 -3.20
CA VAL A 32 9.30 -23.87 -3.12
C VAL A 32 10.75 -24.08 -2.69
N GLY A 33 11.70 -23.46 -3.40
CA GLY A 33 13.15 -23.62 -3.17
C GLY A 33 13.72 -24.99 -3.58
N GLY A 34 12.94 -25.85 -4.23
CA GLY A 34 13.38 -27.15 -4.73
C GLY A 34 13.33 -27.29 -6.25
N VAL A 35 13.61 -28.49 -6.75
CA VAL A 35 13.60 -28.78 -8.19
C VAL A 35 12.16 -28.94 -8.69
N GLY A 36 11.77 -28.09 -9.65
CA GLY A 36 10.48 -28.16 -10.33
C GLY A 36 10.47 -29.08 -11.55
N ILE A 37 9.28 -29.39 -12.05
CA ILE A 37 9.04 -29.99 -13.36
C ILE A 37 8.58 -28.87 -14.30
N GLU A 38 9.15 -28.83 -15.50
CA GLU A 38 8.81 -27.86 -16.53
C GLU A 38 8.08 -28.51 -17.71
N GLU A 39 7.03 -27.87 -18.18
CA GLU A 39 6.27 -28.22 -19.38
C GLU A 39 6.21 -27.01 -20.31
N MET A 40 6.35 -27.25 -21.61
CA MET A 40 6.42 -26.19 -22.62
C MET A 40 5.29 -26.34 -23.63
N PHE A 41 4.58 -25.25 -23.87
CA PHE A 41 3.44 -25.16 -24.79
C PHE A 41 3.74 -24.14 -25.90
N ASN A 42 3.56 -24.55 -27.15
CA ASN A 42 3.80 -23.68 -28.31
C ASN A 42 2.47 -23.18 -28.89
N PHE A 43 2.44 -21.89 -29.24
CA PHE A 43 1.28 -21.19 -29.78
C PHE A 43 1.61 -20.57 -31.15
N ALA A 44 0.57 -20.14 -31.88
CA ALA A 44 0.75 -19.55 -33.20
C ALA A 44 1.23 -18.08 -33.15
N SER A 45 1.04 -17.39 -32.03
CA SER A 45 1.39 -15.98 -31.84
C SER A 45 1.73 -15.70 -30.38
N SER A 46 2.27 -14.51 -30.12
CA SER A 46 2.59 -14.08 -28.75
C SER A 46 1.36 -13.69 -27.94
N GLU A 47 0.37 -13.08 -28.59
CA GLU A 47 -0.93 -12.78 -27.99
C GLU A 47 -1.62 -14.05 -27.46
N LEU A 48 -1.66 -15.12 -28.27
CA LEU A 48 -2.24 -16.40 -27.85
C LEU A 48 -1.46 -17.08 -26.71
N ALA A 49 -0.13 -16.90 -26.67
CA ALA A 49 0.69 -17.42 -25.58
C ALA A 49 0.41 -16.66 -24.26
N GLN A 50 0.24 -15.34 -24.32
CA GLN A 50 -0.12 -14.50 -23.19
C GLN A 50 -1.53 -14.81 -22.67
N GLU A 51 -2.53 -14.86 -23.55
CA GLU A 51 -3.91 -15.26 -23.19
C GLU A 51 -3.96 -16.65 -22.55
N ALA A 52 -3.14 -17.58 -23.06
CA ALA A 52 -3.06 -18.91 -22.49
C ALA A 52 -2.42 -18.91 -21.10
N ALA A 53 -1.33 -18.16 -20.90
CA ALA A 53 -0.68 -18.02 -19.60
C ALA A 53 -1.61 -17.39 -18.56
N GLU A 54 -2.31 -16.32 -18.92
CA GLU A 54 -3.29 -15.64 -18.06
C GLU A 54 -4.44 -16.59 -17.68
N ARG A 55 -5.02 -17.31 -18.65
CA ARG A 55 -6.07 -18.30 -18.36
C ARG A 55 -5.58 -19.40 -17.42
N MET A 56 -4.38 -19.93 -17.63
CA MET A 56 -3.79 -20.94 -16.75
C MET A 56 -3.56 -20.41 -15.33
N ALA A 57 -3.11 -19.15 -15.19
CA ALA A 57 -2.95 -18.50 -13.90
C ALA A 57 -4.30 -18.33 -13.18
N ILE A 58 -5.34 -17.85 -13.88
CA ILE A 58 -6.71 -17.74 -13.34
C ILE A 58 -7.22 -19.09 -12.83
N GLU A 59 -7.03 -20.17 -13.61
CA GLU A 59 -7.42 -21.52 -13.20
C GLU A 59 -6.70 -21.99 -11.93
N ARG A 60 -5.43 -21.61 -11.74
CA ARG A 60 -4.65 -21.93 -10.53
C ARG A 60 -5.06 -21.09 -9.33
N LEU A 61 -5.31 -19.79 -9.51
CA LEU A 61 -5.86 -18.92 -8.47
C LEU A 61 -7.20 -19.45 -7.95
N ALA A 62 -8.07 -19.95 -8.84
CA ALA A 62 -9.33 -20.59 -8.47
C ALA A 62 -9.15 -21.90 -7.66
N GLN A 63 -7.97 -22.53 -7.72
CA GLN A 63 -7.61 -23.72 -6.93
C GLN A 63 -6.99 -23.37 -5.56
N GLY A 64 -6.97 -22.09 -5.19
CA GLY A 64 -6.41 -21.62 -3.92
C GLY A 64 -4.90 -21.40 -3.95
N TYR A 65 -4.32 -21.22 -5.13
CA TYR A 65 -2.99 -20.61 -5.25
C TYR A 65 -3.10 -19.09 -5.08
N PHE A 66 -2.00 -18.47 -4.70
CA PHE A 66 -1.87 -17.02 -4.53
C PHE A 66 -0.67 -16.54 -5.32
N GLU A 67 -0.79 -15.39 -5.95
CA GLU A 67 0.33 -14.72 -6.59
C GLU A 67 1.37 -14.33 -5.53
N MET A 68 2.64 -14.60 -5.82
CA MET A 68 3.79 -14.33 -4.95
C MET A 68 4.99 -13.89 -5.80
N LEU A 69 5.97 -13.24 -5.18
CA LEU A 69 7.29 -13.09 -5.81
C LEU A 69 8.06 -14.42 -5.81
N PRO A 70 8.81 -14.74 -6.88
CA PRO A 70 9.78 -15.84 -6.90
C PRO A 70 10.76 -15.74 -5.72
N PRO A 71 11.24 -16.86 -5.14
CA PRO A 71 12.08 -16.83 -3.94
C PRO A 71 13.39 -16.03 -4.09
N ASP A 72 13.97 -16.01 -5.28
CA ASP A 72 15.15 -15.23 -5.65
C ASP A 72 14.85 -13.73 -5.86
N GLU A 73 13.58 -13.39 -6.08
CA GLU A 73 13.06 -12.03 -6.15
C GLU A 73 12.36 -11.60 -4.85
N ARG A 74 12.38 -12.42 -3.80
CA ARG A 74 11.89 -12.01 -2.48
C ARG A 74 12.88 -11.10 -1.81
N PHE A 75 12.36 -10.32 -0.88
CA PHE A 75 13.18 -9.50 -0.01
C PHE A 75 14.16 -10.36 0.80
N LEU A 76 15.44 -9.96 0.79
CA LEU A 76 16.48 -10.51 1.65
C LEU A 76 17.06 -9.38 2.49
N GLN A 77 16.91 -9.52 3.80
CA GLN A 77 17.47 -8.59 4.77
C GLN A 77 18.99 -8.68 4.76
N ASP A 78 19.66 -7.52 4.70
CA ASP A 78 21.08 -7.44 5.01
C ASP A 78 21.29 -7.66 6.53
N LEU A 79 22.25 -8.52 6.89
CA LEU A 79 22.42 -8.95 8.29
C LEU A 79 22.80 -7.80 9.22
N PRO A 80 23.80 -6.94 8.91
CA PRO A 80 24.06 -5.72 9.67
C PRO A 80 22.83 -4.82 9.88
N ILE A 81 22.05 -4.58 8.83
CA ILE A 81 20.87 -3.71 8.89
C ILE A 81 19.78 -4.34 9.78
N ALA A 82 19.53 -5.63 9.63
CA ALA A 82 18.59 -6.38 10.45
C ALA A 82 19.01 -6.42 11.93
N ASP A 83 20.30 -6.68 12.21
CA ASP A 83 20.85 -6.73 13.57
C ASP A 83 20.70 -5.38 14.27
N TYR A 84 20.91 -4.27 13.56
CA TYR A 84 20.65 -2.94 14.12
C TYR A 84 19.19 -2.76 14.53
N PHE A 85 18.25 -3.11 13.64
CA PHE A 85 16.81 -2.98 13.92
C PHE A 85 16.38 -3.82 15.14
N ASP A 86 16.87 -5.05 15.22
CA ASP A 86 16.50 -5.98 16.29
C ASP A 86 17.12 -5.63 17.66
N THR A 87 18.28 -4.99 17.68
CA THR A 87 19.08 -4.85 18.91
C THR A 87 19.23 -3.43 19.44
N GLN A 88 19.15 -2.40 18.59
CA GLN A 88 19.53 -1.03 18.95
C GLN A 88 18.48 0.00 18.56
N PHE A 89 17.75 -0.20 17.45
CA PHE A 89 16.83 0.81 16.92
C PHE A 89 15.81 1.34 17.95
N PHE A 90 15.16 0.46 18.71
CA PHE A 90 14.18 0.89 19.71
C PHE A 90 14.80 1.69 20.85
N ASP A 91 16.08 1.43 21.19
CA ASP A 91 16.79 2.19 22.20
C ASP A 91 17.13 3.59 21.68
N ASP A 92 17.64 3.68 20.46
CA ASP A 92 17.98 4.95 19.79
C ASP A 92 16.75 5.83 19.57
N LEU A 93 15.60 5.21 19.24
CA LEU A 93 14.33 5.90 19.09
C LEU A 93 13.74 6.38 20.43
N GLY A 94 14.38 6.06 21.56
CA GLY A 94 13.92 6.43 22.90
C GLY A 94 12.79 5.54 23.45
N LEU A 95 12.58 4.36 22.85
CA LEU A 95 11.59 3.36 23.27
C LEU A 95 12.17 2.24 24.13
N ALA A 96 13.39 2.38 24.65
CA ALA A 96 14.07 1.38 25.50
C ALA A 96 13.34 1.06 26.82
N THR A 97 12.64 2.04 27.40
CA THR A 97 12.12 1.95 28.78
C THR A 97 10.60 1.86 28.76
N PRO A 98 10.01 0.69 29.12
CA PRO A 98 8.57 0.53 29.17
C PRO A 98 7.94 1.51 30.17
N ARG A 99 7.29 2.54 29.64
CA ARG A 99 6.21 3.20 30.36
C ARG A 99 4.95 2.60 29.80
N ALA A 100 4.29 1.78 30.59
CA ALA A 100 3.07 1.11 30.16
C ALA A 100 2.06 2.15 29.65
N ARG A 101 1.82 2.16 28.35
CA ARG A 101 0.67 2.82 27.76
C ARG A 101 -0.56 2.02 28.21
N GLY A 102 -1.60 2.73 28.65
CA GLY A 102 -2.82 2.08 29.14
C GLY A 102 -3.61 1.45 27.98
N GLY A 103 -3.21 0.27 27.51
CA GLY A 103 -4.00 -0.61 26.65
C GLY A 103 -4.44 -0.02 25.30
N SER A 104 -3.51 0.45 24.48
CA SER A 104 -3.82 0.67 23.06
C SER A 104 -3.96 -0.67 22.33
N ASP A 105 -4.77 -0.65 21.28
CA ASP A 105 -5.11 -1.77 20.42
C ASP A 105 -4.71 -1.49 18.96
N GLU A 106 -3.67 -0.66 18.73
CA GLU A 106 -3.32 -0.14 17.41
C GLU A 106 -2.98 -1.28 16.45
N LEU A 107 -2.13 -2.23 16.87
CA LEU A 107 -1.79 -3.41 16.04
C LEU A 107 -3.04 -4.22 15.66
N ALA A 108 -3.83 -4.59 16.66
CA ALA A 108 -5.02 -5.42 16.46
C ALA A 108 -6.06 -4.72 15.57
N LEU A 109 -6.18 -3.39 15.66
CA LEU A 109 -7.06 -2.62 14.79
C LEU A 109 -6.54 -2.51 13.38
N LEU A 110 -5.24 -2.23 13.18
CA LEU A 110 -4.63 -2.17 11.86
C LEU A 110 -4.81 -3.51 11.12
N GLU A 111 -4.45 -4.63 11.74
CA GLU A 111 -4.64 -5.97 11.15
C GLU A 111 -6.10 -6.24 10.82
N ARG A 112 -7.01 -5.86 11.73
CA ARG A 112 -8.45 -6.01 11.50
C ARG A 112 -8.95 -5.13 10.35
N TYR A 113 -8.46 -3.90 10.21
CA TYR A 113 -8.91 -2.93 9.21
C TYR A 113 -8.32 -3.19 7.84
N HIS A 114 -7.09 -3.68 7.74
CA HIS A 114 -6.53 -4.16 6.48
C HIS A 114 -7.02 -5.58 6.12
N GLY A 115 -7.47 -6.35 7.12
CA GLY A 115 -7.95 -7.73 6.95
C GLY A 115 -6.83 -8.75 6.80
N VAL A 116 -5.60 -8.40 7.16
CA VAL A 116 -4.42 -9.26 7.02
C VAL A 116 -3.52 -9.08 8.23
N GLU A 117 -2.70 -10.08 8.53
CA GLU A 117 -1.61 -9.94 9.50
C GLU A 117 -0.59 -8.94 8.93
N LEU A 118 -0.03 -8.07 9.79
CA LEU A 118 1.02 -7.16 9.34
C LEU A 118 2.34 -7.93 9.16
N PRO A 119 3.19 -7.50 8.20
CA PRO A 119 4.51 -8.09 8.02
C PRO A 119 5.35 -8.06 9.32
N PRO A 120 6.31 -8.97 9.51
CA PRO A 120 6.99 -9.18 10.79
C PRO A 120 7.63 -7.92 11.40
N GLU A 121 8.44 -7.16 10.64
CA GLU A 121 9.07 -5.93 11.12
C GLU A 121 8.04 -4.88 11.53
N LEU A 122 7.02 -4.68 10.68
CA LEU A 122 5.96 -3.73 10.93
C LEU A 122 5.17 -4.09 12.19
N ARG A 123 4.88 -5.37 12.39
CA ARG A 123 4.19 -5.87 13.58
C ARG A 123 5.01 -5.64 14.85
N ILE A 124 6.32 -5.89 14.81
CA ILE A 124 7.25 -5.59 15.91
C ILE A 124 7.20 -4.09 16.24
N PHE A 125 7.29 -3.25 15.22
CA PHE A 125 7.27 -1.79 15.37
C PHE A 125 5.94 -1.28 15.97
N ILE A 126 4.79 -1.69 15.43
CA ILE A 126 3.48 -1.27 15.96
C ILE A 126 3.26 -1.82 17.38
N ALA A 127 3.67 -3.06 17.66
CA ALA A 127 3.59 -3.62 19.01
C ALA A 127 4.45 -2.84 20.03
N ALA A 128 5.62 -2.34 19.61
CA ALA A 128 6.41 -1.43 20.42
C ALA A 128 5.63 -0.13 20.70
N ARG A 129 5.03 0.50 19.68
CA ARG A 129 4.19 1.70 19.85
C ARG A 129 3.00 1.49 20.78
N ASP A 130 2.44 0.29 20.81
CA ASP A 130 1.37 -0.09 21.74
C ASP A 130 1.86 -0.19 23.20
N THR A 131 3.16 -0.48 23.38
CA THR A 131 3.74 -0.78 24.70
C THR A 131 4.35 0.47 25.36
N PHE A 132 4.98 1.34 24.57
CA PHE A 132 5.76 2.47 25.06
C PHE A 132 4.97 3.78 24.99
N VAL A 133 5.07 4.61 26.04
CA VAL A 133 4.70 6.02 25.94
C VAL A 133 5.74 6.72 25.07
N ILE A 134 5.35 7.02 23.85
CA ILE A 134 6.09 7.87 22.92
C ILE A 134 5.96 9.30 23.46
N HIS A 135 7.07 9.93 23.83
CA HIS A 135 7.12 11.35 24.14
C HIS A 135 8.35 11.90 23.41
N GLU A 136 8.14 12.67 22.35
CA GLU A 136 9.23 13.26 21.55
C GLU A 136 10.20 12.19 20.99
N ALA A 137 9.72 10.97 20.70
CA ALA A 137 10.54 9.93 20.09
C ALA A 137 10.89 10.32 18.65
N GLN A 138 12.20 10.42 18.39
CA GLN A 138 12.73 10.79 17.09
C GLN A 138 14.08 10.11 16.87
N LEU A 139 14.38 9.82 15.61
CA LEU A 139 15.69 9.36 15.16
C LEU A 139 15.94 9.97 13.78
N GLY A 140 16.97 10.82 13.64
CA GLY A 140 17.25 11.52 12.39
C GLY A 140 16.05 12.33 11.91
N GLN A 141 15.50 11.97 10.75
CA GLN A 141 14.32 12.64 10.17
C GLN A 141 12.99 12.01 10.58
N TRP A 142 13.00 10.87 11.29
CA TRP A 142 11.80 10.14 11.63
C TRP A 142 11.28 10.53 13.01
N VAL A 143 10.15 11.22 13.03
CA VAL A 143 9.45 11.69 14.23
C VAL A 143 8.19 10.86 14.45
N LEU A 144 7.98 10.41 15.68
CA LEU A 144 6.77 9.69 16.08
C LEU A 144 5.83 10.57 16.89
N SER A 145 4.53 10.48 16.60
CA SER A 145 3.48 11.02 17.47
C SER A 145 3.09 10.02 18.56
N ASP A 146 2.63 10.55 19.69
CA ASP A 146 2.18 9.80 20.87
C ASP A 146 1.10 8.74 20.53
N GLU A 147 0.20 9.06 19.60
CA GLU A 147 -0.87 8.15 19.16
C GLU A 147 -0.95 8.06 17.65
N LEU A 148 -1.24 6.86 17.15
CA LEU A 148 -1.71 6.67 15.78
C LEU A 148 -3.20 6.99 15.74
N TRP A 149 -3.60 7.93 14.88
CA TRP A 149 -5.03 8.16 14.67
C TRP A 149 -5.61 6.99 13.88
N LEU A 150 -6.59 6.30 14.45
CA LEU A 150 -7.35 5.23 13.81
C LEU A 150 -8.85 5.50 13.98
N PRO A 151 -9.68 5.25 12.94
CA PRO A 151 -11.13 5.39 13.07
C PRO A 151 -11.66 4.43 14.14
N ARG A 152 -12.70 4.82 14.86
CA ARG A 152 -13.24 4.03 15.98
C ARG A 152 -14.70 3.67 15.72
N GLN A 153 -15.04 2.39 15.87
CA GLN A 153 -16.40 1.90 15.59
C GLN A 153 -17.46 2.55 16.49
N ALA A 154 -17.08 2.95 17.71
CA ALA A 154 -17.96 3.67 18.63
C ALA A 154 -18.32 5.09 18.16
N GLN A 155 -17.57 5.65 17.20
CA GLN A 155 -17.78 7.00 16.65
C GLN A 155 -18.57 6.99 15.33
N GLY A 156 -19.05 5.82 14.90
CA GLY A 156 -19.87 5.66 13.70
C GLY A 156 -19.15 4.91 12.58
N ASN A 157 -19.52 5.20 11.34
CA ASN A 157 -18.98 4.55 10.15
C ASN A 157 -17.47 4.81 10.03
N LEU A 158 -16.66 3.75 9.94
CA LEU A 158 -15.21 3.86 9.92
C LEU A 158 -14.71 4.60 8.67
N PHE A 159 -15.28 4.31 7.49
CA PHE A 159 -14.83 4.94 6.25
C PHE A 159 -15.21 6.42 6.17
N GLU A 160 -16.40 6.78 6.66
CA GLU A 160 -16.81 8.19 6.77
C GLU A 160 -15.88 8.99 7.69
N GLN A 161 -15.38 8.39 8.77
CA GLN A 161 -14.38 9.02 9.64
C GLN A 161 -13.07 9.31 8.89
N LEU A 162 -12.60 8.41 8.01
CA LEU A 162 -11.41 8.65 7.18
C LEU A 162 -11.60 9.83 6.23
N ILE A 163 -12.79 9.90 5.61
CA ILE A 163 -13.17 11.03 4.74
C ILE A 163 -13.15 12.33 5.53
N TRP A 164 -13.81 12.36 6.68
CA TRP A 164 -13.88 13.56 7.50
C TRP A 164 -12.49 14.01 7.99
N ARG A 165 -11.65 13.05 8.42
CA ARG A 165 -10.27 13.32 8.83
C ARG A 165 -9.47 13.93 7.69
N SER A 166 -9.56 13.34 6.51
CA SER A 166 -8.87 13.79 5.30
C SER A 166 -9.31 15.20 4.88
N GLN A 167 -10.62 15.47 4.90
CA GLN A 167 -11.18 16.79 4.61
C GLN A 167 -10.77 17.84 5.65
N SER A 168 -10.60 17.45 6.92
CA SER A 168 -10.24 18.37 8.00
C SER A 168 -8.74 18.66 8.07
N ALA A 169 -7.90 17.67 7.72
CA ALA A 169 -6.45 17.80 7.72
C ALA A 169 -5.91 18.46 6.44
N GLY A 170 -6.62 18.32 5.32
CA GLY A 170 -6.23 18.89 4.03
C GLY A 170 -5.12 18.11 3.29
N ASP A 171 -4.78 16.90 3.74
CA ASP A 171 -3.68 16.08 3.19
C ASP A 171 -4.15 14.76 2.55
N ALA A 172 -5.43 14.41 2.69
CA ALA A 172 -6.07 13.23 2.12
C ALA A 172 -5.50 11.86 2.53
N THR A 173 -4.53 11.80 3.45
CA THR A 173 -3.77 10.56 3.68
C THR A 173 -4.60 9.47 4.35
N ALA A 174 -5.57 9.82 5.21
CA ALA A 174 -6.33 8.84 5.96
C ALA A 174 -7.18 7.92 5.05
N ILE A 175 -7.63 8.42 3.88
CA ILE A 175 -8.26 7.57 2.87
C ILE A 175 -7.20 6.74 2.13
N LEU A 176 -6.07 7.36 1.76
CA LEU A 176 -5.00 6.71 1.02
C LEU A 176 -4.43 5.50 1.78
N GLU A 177 -4.35 5.59 3.11
CA GLU A 177 -3.96 4.49 4.00
C GLU A 177 -4.68 3.17 3.67
N TYR A 178 -5.97 3.20 3.35
CA TYR A 178 -6.73 1.98 3.06
C TYR A 178 -6.97 1.74 1.57
N MET A 179 -6.95 2.79 0.75
CA MET A 179 -7.05 2.67 -0.71
C MET A 179 -5.75 2.15 -1.35
N VAL A 180 -4.63 2.21 -0.63
CA VAL A 180 -3.30 1.83 -1.11
C VAL A 180 -2.63 0.78 -0.19
N SER A 181 -3.32 0.31 0.86
CA SER A 181 -2.77 -0.61 1.87
C SER A 181 -1.52 -0.06 2.58
N LEU A 182 -1.55 1.20 3.00
CA LEU A 182 -0.47 1.87 3.71
C LEU A 182 -0.76 1.94 5.22
N VAL A 183 0.27 1.68 6.02
CA VAL A 183 0.27 1.85 7.48
C VAL A 183 1.16 3.04 7.84
N PRO A 184 0.63 4.07 8.52
CA PRO A 184 1.43 5.23 8.92
C PRO A 184 2.51 4.86 9.94
N LEU A 185 3.74 5.31 9.68
CA LEU A 185 4.92 5.02 10.51
C LEU A 185 5.41 6.21 11.33
N GLY A 186 5.09 7.43 10.88
CA GLY A 186 5.56 8.68 11.46
C GLY A 186 5.69 9.75 10.41
N SER A 187 6.38 10.83 10.76
CA SER A 187 6.56 11.98 9.85
C SER A 187 7.95 12.59 9.97
N THR A 188 8.30 13.44 9.02
CA THR A 188 9.40 14.40 9.17
C THR A 188 8.96 15.58 10.04
N HIS A 189 9.92 16.39 10.51
CA HIS A 189 9.61 17.68 11.16
C HIS A 189 8.85 18.63 10.23
N GLU A 190 9.03 18.48 8.92
CA GLU A 190 8.35 19.29 7.90
C GLU A 190 6.94 18.76 7.56
N GLY A 191 6.54 17.62 8.13
CA GLY A 191 5.20 17.06 8.01
C GLY A 191 4.98 16.10 6.84
N ASP A 192 6.05 15.73 6.12
CA ASP A 192 6.04 14.59 5.19
C ASP A 192 5.86 13.30 5.97
N ARG A 193 5.37 12.23 5.33
CA ARG A 193 4.98 11.01 6.05
C ARG A 193 5.67 9.78 5.52
N PHE A 194 6.03 8.90 6.44
CA PHE A 194 6.49 7.55 6.14
C PHE A 194 5.32 6.59 6.25
N PHE A 195 5.17 5.73 5.26
CA PHE A 195 4.15 4.70 5.20
C PHE A 195 4.77 3.35 4.93
N ALA A 196 4.38 2.32 5.66
CA ALA A 196 4.67 0.94 5.34
C ALA A 196 3.57 0.41 4.41
N GLN A 197 3.92 -0.11 3.24
CA GLN A 197 2.96 -0.75 2.35
C GLN A 197 2.80 -2.22 2.73
N ILE A 198 1.54 -2.66 2.89
CA ILE A 198 1.20 -4.06 3.05
C ILE A 198 0.93 -4.64 1.67
N ASP A 199 1.82 -5.52 1.23
CA ASP A 199 1.61 -6.26 0.00
C ASP A 199 0.81 -7.55 0.24
N ALA A 200 -0.17 -7.78 -0.61
CA ALA A 200 -0.95 -9.02 -0.62
C ALA A 200 -0.20 -10.17 -1.33
N VAL A 201 0.77 -9.84 -2.18
CA VAL A 201 1.58 -10.78 -2.97
C VAL A 201 2.84 -11.21 -2.20
N ASP A 202 3.49 -10.32 -1.45
CA ASP A 202 4.59 -10.65 -0.55
C ASP A 202 4.32 -10.17 0.89
N PRO A 203 3.52 -10.92 1.67
CA PRO A 203 3.08 -10.50 3.01
C PRO A 203 4.20 -10.49 4.06
N ASP A 204 5.37 -11.02 3.73
CA ASP A 204 6.53 -11.02 4.61
C ASP A 204 7.39 -9.75 4.42
N ASN A 205 7.15 -8.96 3.36
CA ASN A 205 7.89 -7.74 3.05
C ASN A 205 7.13 -6.45 3.41
N THR A 206 7.83 -5.33 3.53
CA THR A 206 7.24 -4.01 3.78
C THR A 206 8.07 -2.91 3.13
N GLU A 207 7.72 -2.54 1.91
CA GLU A 207 8.30 -1.33 1.32
C GLU A 207 7.82 -0.09 2.07
N ILE A 208 8.74 0.86 2.22
CA ILE A 208 8.45 2.14 2.86
C ILE A 208 8.23 3.18 1.78
N PHE A 209 7.06 3.80 1.77
CA PHE A 209 6.73 4.92 0.91
C PHE A 209 6.89 6.24 1.65
N PHE A 210 7.35 7.24 0.91
CA PHE A 210 7.45 8.61 1.39
C PHE A 210 6.36 9.45 0.74
N TRP A 211 5.50 10.06 1.54
CA TRP A 211 4.49 11.00 1.06
C TRP A 211 4.96 12.42 1.30
N GLU A 212 5.08 13.20 0.24
CA GLU A 212 5.59 14.57 0.29
C GLU A 212 4.44 15.56 0.45
N ARG A 213 4.47 16.33 1.54
CA ARG A 213 3.41 17.29 1.87
C ARG A 213 3.33 18.43 0.87
N ALA A 214 4.46 18.86 0.33
CA ALA A 214 4.53 19.99 -0.58
C ALA A 214 3.83 19.72 -1.92
N THR A 215 3.95 18.48 -2.42
CA THR A 215 3.39 18.05 -3.71
C THR A 215 2.07 17.27 -3.55
N HIS A 216 1.74 16.85 -2.33
CA HIS A 216 0.63 15.94 -2.02
C HIS A 216 0.73 14.59 -2.77
N ASP A 217 1.95 14.18 -3.09
CA ASP A 217 2.23 12.99 -3.90
C ASP A 217 2.84 11.86 -3.06
N LEU A 218 2.72 10.63 -3.57
CA LEU A 218 3.38 9.43 -3.04
C LEU A 218 4.43 8.97 -4.07
N PRO A 219 5.51 9.73 -4.28
CA PRO A 219 6.30 9.66 -5.50
C PRO A 219 7.09 8.35 -5.66
N PHE A 220 7.49 7.68 -4.58
CA PHE A 220 8.31 6.47 -4.63
C PHE A 220 8.37 5.73 -3.28
N ALA A 221 8.86 4.48 -3.32
CA ALA A 221 9.34 3.79 -2.12
C ALA A 221 10.74 4.30 -1.76
N ILE A 222 10.88 4.84 -0.55
CA ILE A 222 12.13 5.38 -0.01
C ILE A 222 13.05 4.28 0.54
N ALA A 223 12.50 3.14 0.95
CA ALA A 223 13.26 2.02 1.46
C ALA A 223 12.57 0.68 1.18
N ASP A 224 13.36 -0.36 1.03
CA ASP A 224 12.89 -1.73 0.81
C ASP A 224 12.30 -2.40 2.07
N SER A 225 12.62 -1.88 3.25
CA SER A 225 12.15 -2.37 4.55
C SER A 225 12.15 -1.30 5.65
N LEU A 226 11.53 -1.63 6.79
CA LEU A 226 11.56 -0.79 7.97
C LEU A 226 12.95 -0.76 8.59
N SER A 227 13.69 -1.87 8.55
CA SER A 227 15.09 -1.91 8.98
C SER A 227 15.98 -0.97 8.15
N SER A 228 15.82 -0.94 6.82
CA SER A 228 16.56 -0.02 5.96
C SER A 228 16.23 1.45 6.27
N LEU A 229 14.95 1.78 6.51
CA LEU A 229 14.55 3.12 6.94
C LEU A 229 15.17 3.49 8.31
N ALA A 230 15.14 2.56 9.27
CA ALA A 230 15.72 2.77 10.59
C ALA A 230 17.24 3.02 10.51
N PHE A 231 17.93 2.20 9.72
CA PHE A 231 19.37 2.33 9.50
C PHE A 231 19.73 3.65 8.81
N LEU A 232 18.97 4.04 7.77
CA LEU A 232 19.13 5.33 7.10
C LEU A 232 18.99 6.52 8.08
N ASN A 233 17.98 6.49 8.94
CA ASN A 233 17.78 7.55 9.94
C ASN A 233 18.88 7.58 11.00
N ARG A 234 19.42 6.43 11.40
CA ARG A 234 20.61 6.37 12.26
C ARG A 234 21.81 7.02 11.60
N LEU A 235 22.11 6.69 10.34
CA LEU A 235 23.26 7.28 9.63
C LEU A 235 23.11 8.80 9.48
N PHE A 236 21.89 9.28 9.26
CA PHE A 236 21.59 10.70 9.26
C PHE A 236 21.84 11.36 10.64
N GLU A 237 21.38 10.74 11.73
CA GLU A 237 21.64 11.20 13.09
C GLU A 237 23.14 11.22 13.41
N ASP A 238 23.87 10.15 13.05
CA ASP A 238 25.32 10.01 13.23
C ASP A 238 26.08 11.14 12.52
N LEU A 239 25.67 11.46 11.28
CA LEU A 239 26.25 12.56 10.49
C LEU A 239 26.00 13.93 11.13
N THR A 240 24.75 14.20 11.51
CA THR A 240 24.32 15.51 12.02
C THR A 240 24.82 15.80 13.43
N SER A 241 24.89 14.78 14.28
CA SER A 241 25.43 14.87 15.64
C SER A 241 26.97 14.83 15.69
N GLY A 242 27.61 14.27 14.66
CA GLY A 242 29.04 14.00 14.63
C GLY A 242 29.46 12.87 15.58
N ALA A 243 28.54 11.97 15.93
CA ALA A 243 28.79 10.85 16.85
C ALA A 243 29.77 9.82 16.27
N ARG A 244 29.85 9.68 14.94
CA ARG A 244 30.74 8.76 14.22
C ARG A 244 31.59 9.50 13.19
N GLY A 245 32.72 8.89 12.84
CA GLY A 245 33.58 9.39 11.77
C GLY A 245 32.92 9.24 10.40
N VAL A 246 33.12 10.21 9.51
CA VAL A 246 32.53 10.24 8.15
C VAL A 246 32.88 8.98 7.37
N ASP A 247 34.14 8.52 7.41
CA ASP A 247 34.57 7.30 6.72
C ASP A 247 33.73 6.08 7.12
N THR A 248 33.40 5.94 8.41
CA THR A 248 32.55 4.83 8.89
C THR A 248 31.09 4.98 8.43
N ILE A 249 30.60 6.20 8.28
CA ILE A 249 29.26 6.45 7.74
C ILE A 249 29.24 6.10 6.25
N CYS A 250 30.28 6.45 5.49
CA CYS A 250 30.41 6.06 4.08
C CYS A 250 30.39 4.54 3.91
N ASP A 251 31.20 3.81 4.69
CA ASP A 251 31.23 2.34 4.66
C ASP A 251 29.84 1.72 4.94
N ASP A 252 29.09 2.28 5.88
CA ASP A 252 27.74 1.81 6.21
C ASP A 252 26.69 2.22 5.15
N LEU A 253 26.87 3.36 4.47
CA LEU A 253 25.97 3.82 3.40
C LEU A 253 26.03 2.89 2.18
N GLU A 254 27.18 2.26 1.91
CA GLU A 254 27.32 1.28 0.82
C GLU A 254 26.33 0.10 0.99
N LEU A 255 25.92 -0.23 2.22
CA LEU A 255 24.93 -1.27 2.50
C LEU A 255 23.50 -0.90 2.07
N LEU A 256 23.24 0.38 1.79
CA LEU A 256 21.90 0.89 1.45
C LEU A 256 21.74 1.22 -0.04
N LEU A 257 22.79 1.16 -0.85
CA LEU A 257 22.80 1.65 -2.24
C LEU A 257 21.66 1.12 -3.11
N ASP A 258 21.34 -0.17 -2.99
CA ASP A 258 20.26 -0.85 -3.73
C ASP A 258 19.00 -1.07 -2.89
N ARG A 259 18.90 -0.42 -1.73
CA ARG A 259 17.83 -0.61 -0.73
C ARG A 259 17.03 0.64 -0.43
N VAL A 260 17.57 1.82 -0.72
CA VAL A 260 16.90 3.10 -0.47
C VAL A 260 16.96 4.01 -1.69
N THR A 261 15.98 4.90 -1.79
CA THR A 261 15.99 6.07 -2.67
C THR A 261 15.92 7.29 -1.79
N LEU A 262 16.90 8.19 -1.85
CA LEU A 262 16.95 9.32 -0.90
C LEU A 262 15.90 10.39 -1.23
N ALA A 263 15.03 10.68 -0.26
CA ALA A 263 14.17 11.86 -0.30
C ALA A 263 14.94 13.13 0.13
N ALA A 264 14.38 14.30 -0.18
CA ALA A 264 15.00 15.61 0.09
C ALA A 264 15.57 15.77 1.52
N PRO A 265 14.92 15.29 2.60
CA PRO A 265 15.46 15.37 3.95
C PRO A 265 16.80 14.64 4.15
N PHE A 266 17.12 13.66 3.31
CA PHE A 266 18.31 12.82 3.41
C PHE A 266 19.44 13.20 2.44
N HIS A 267 19.27 14.22 1.59
CA HIS A 267 20.28 14.63 0.59
C HIS A 267 21.66 15.00 1.16
N ALA A 268 21.77 15.26 2.47
CA ALA A 268 23.08 15.45 3.11
C ALA A 268 23.96 14.19 3.09
N LEU A 269 23.35 12.99 3.05
CA LEU A 269 24.04 11.70 2.94
C LEU A 269 24.52 11.43 1.52
N ASP A 270 23.77 11.88 0.52
CA ASP A 270 24.11 11.78 -0.91
C ASP A 270 25.48 12.38 -1.22
N ALA A 271 25.83 13.49 -0.54
CA ALA A 271 27.11 14.17 -0.72
C ALA A 271 28.33 13.40 -0.17
N LEU A 272 28.13 12.27 0.51
CA LEU A 272 29.21 11.51 1.16
C LEU A 272 29.74 10.36 0.31
N ILE A 273 29.01 9.91 -0.70
CA ILE A 273 29.39 8.79 -1.56
C ILE A 273 29.27 9.19 -3.04
N GLU A 274 30.00 8.49 -3.92
CA GLU A 274 29.96 8.77 -5.36
C GLU A 274 28.86 7.99 -6.09
N ASP A 275 28.42 6.88 -5.52
CA ASP A 275 27.39 6.00 -6.10
C ASP A 275 25.99 6.52 -5.79
N ASP A 276 25.08 6.36 -6.76
CA ASP A 276 23.69 6.79 -6.63
C ASP A 276 22.88 5.79 -5.79
N PHE A 277 22.01 6.31 -4.91
CA PHE A 277 20.99 5.52 -4.23
C PHE A 277 19.81 5.26 -5.16
N GLU A 278 19.63 4.02 -5.61
CA GLU A 278 18.54 3.65 -6.50
C GLU A 278 17.89 2.35 -6.04
N TYR A 279 16.76 2.48 -5.36
CA TYR A 279 15.90 1.34 -5.06
C TYR A 279 14.84 1.15 -6.15
N ALA A 280 14.93 0.02 -6.85
CA ALA A 280 13.88 -0.45 -7.75
C ALA A 280 12.76 -1.11 -6.95
N TRP A 281 11.77 -0.31 -6.53
CA TRP A 281 10.60 -0.82 -5.82
C TRP A 281 9.85 -1.87 -6.65
N ARG A 282 9.38 -2.89 -5.97
CA ARG A 282 8.80 -4.11 -6.53
C ARG A 282 7.28 -4.08 -6.51
N PHE A 283 6.67 -3.29 -5.62
CA PHE A 283 5.23 -3.36 -5.43
C PHE A 283 4.44 -2.23 -6.09
N ASN A 284 3.23 -2.60 -6.52
CA ASN A 284 2.30 -1.77 -7.27
C ASN A 284 1.55 -0.73 -6.40
N ALA A 285 2.15 -0.24 -5.31
CA ALA A 285 1.51 0.77 -4.47
C ALA A 285 1.28 2.07 -5.25
N ASP A 286 2.21 2.42 -6.14
CA ASP A 286 2.09 3.51 -7.11
C ASP A 286 0.85 3.35 -8.02
N THR A 287 0.62 2.14 -8.50
CA THR A 287 -0.49 1.77 -9.37
C THR A 287 -1.80 1.91 -8.59
N LEU A 288 -1.86 1.43 -7.35
CA LEU A 288 -3.03 1.62 -6.47
C LEU A 288 -3.26 3.11 -6.13
N TYR A 289 -2.18 3.84 -5.86
CA TYR A 289 -2.20 5.27 -5.58
C TYR A 289 -2.76 6.06 -6.76
N TYR A 290 -2.13 6.00 -7.93
CA TYR A 290 -2.59 6.70 -9.13
C TYR A 290 -3.98 6.24 -9.59
N ARG A 291 -4.32 4.97 -9.36
CA ARG A 291 -5.65 4.45 -9.66
C ARG A 291 -6.72 5.07 -8.76
N SER A 292 -6.41 5.32 -7.49
CA SER A 292 -7.35 5.84 -6.48
C SER A 292 -7.33 7.36 -6.32
N LEU A 293 -6.28 8.05 -6.81
CA LEU A 293 -6.05 9.48 -6.61
C LEU A 293 -7.25 10.36 -7.00
N TRP A 294 -7.91 10.05 -8.13
CA TRP A 294 -9.09 10.80 -8.57
C TRP A 294 -10.29 10.65 -7.63
N ILE A 295 -10.46 9.48 -7.00
CA ILE A 295 -11.50 9.22 -5.99
C ILE A 295 -11.17 10.00 -4.73
N THR A 296 -9.92 9.92 -4.28
CA THR A 296 -9.43 10.66 -3.12
C THR A 296 -9.64 12.17 -3.30
N LYS A 297 -9.34 12.70 -4.50
CA LYS A 297 -9.54 14.11 -4.84
C LYS A 297 -11.02 14.54 -4.80
N LEU A 298 -11.94 13.65 -5.21
CA LEU A 298 -13.40 13.89 -5.10
C LEU A 298 -13.91 13.81 -3.65
N LEU A 299 -13.39 12.88 -2.84
CA LEU A 299 -13.88 12.66 -1.47
C LEU A 299 -13.27 13.64 -0.46
N CYS A 300 -12.04 14.07 -0.68
CA CYS A 300 -11.28 14.96 0.21
C CYS A 300 -11.37 16.44 -0.19
N CYS A 301 -12.25 16.77 -1.14
CA CYS A 301 -12.38 18.14 -1.63
C CYS A 301 -12.80 19.10 -0.51
N ASP A 302 -12.14 20.27 -0.44
CA ASP A 302 -12.70 21.44 0.22
C ASP A 302 -13.71 22.11 -0.73
N PRO A 303 -15.02 22.12 -0.42
CA PRO A 303 -16.02 22.70 -1.32
C PRO A 303 -15.79 24.17 -1.67
N ALA A 304 -15.03 24.92 -0.86
CA ALA A 304 -14.76 26.33 -1.10
C ALA A 304 -13.72 26.57 -2.21
N SER A 305 -12.81 25.62 -2.41
CA SER A 305 -11.64 25.76 -3.31
C SER A 305 -11.56 24.68 -4.38
N PHE A 306 -12.41 23.66 -4.31
CA PHE A 306 -12.37 22.52 -5.21
C PHE A 306 -12.98 22.79 -6.59
N GLU A 307 -12.19 22.53 -7.63
CA GLU A 307 -12.63 22.50 -9.02
C GLU A 307 -12.70 21.07 -9.53
N VAL A 308 -13.90 20.60 -9.90
CA VAL A 308 -14.11 19.22 -10.38
C VAL A 308 -13.25 18.91 -11.62
N GLN A 309 -12.94 19.90 -12.46
CA GLN A 309 -12.11 19.75 -13.66
C GLN A 309 -10.71 19.24 -13.32
N SER A 310 -10.17 19.62 -12.16
CA SER A 310 -8.85 19.17 -11.71
C SER A 310 -8.79 17.65 -11.45
N VAL A 311 -9.94 16.96 -11.36
CA VAL A 311 -9.99 15.48 -11.30
C VAL A 311 -9.50 14.87 -12.62
N GLY A 312 -9.77 15.52 -13.76
CA GLY A 312 -9.31 15.06 -15.07
C GLY A 312 -7.79 15.06 -15.21
N GLU A 313 -7.08 15.92 -14.47
CA GLU A 313 -5.62 16.01 -14.48
C GLU A 313 -4.93 14.80 -13.84
N VAL A 314 -5.63 14.14 -12.90
CA VAL A 314 -5.13 12.96 -12.17
C VAL A 314 -5.80 11.67 -12.62
N PHE A 315 -6.74 11.73 -13.57
CA PHE A 315 -7.42 10.55 -14.11
C PHE A 315 -6.61 9.94 -15.27
N ILE A 316 -5.89 8.86 -14.98
CA ILE A 316 -5.05 8.18 -15.97
C ILE A 316 -5.88 7.12 -16.72
N ASP A 317 -6.48 7.48 -17.86
CA ASP A 317 -7.36 6.60 -18.66
C ASP A 317 -6.74 5.22 -18.97
N GLN A 318 -5.47 5.17 -19.36
CA GLN A 318 -4.76 3.91 -19.63
C GLN A 318 -4.78 2.96 -18.42
N LEU A 319 -4.54 3.49 -17.23
CA LEU A 319 -4.55 2.73 -15.99
C LEU A 319 -5.97 2.24 -15.65
N GLN A 320 -7.00 3.05 -15.89
CA GLN A 320 -8.38 2.69 -15.61
C GLN A 320 -8.92 1.61 -16.57
N ARG A 321 -8.49 1.63 -17.85
CA ARG A 321 -8.88 0.63 -18.86
C ARG A 321 -8.33 -0.76 -18.61
N GLN A 322 -7.18 -0.86 -17.95
CA GLN A 322 -6.57 -2.16 -17.63
C GLN A 322 -7.43 -3.00 -16.68
N TYR A 323 -8.36 -2.39 -15.94
CA TYR A 323 -9.16 -3.06 -14.92
C TYR A 323 -10.66 -2.95 -15.20
N ALA A 324 -11.22 -3.95 -15.89
CA ALA A 324 -12.67 -4.12 -16.00
C ALA A 324 -13.27 -4.70 -14.71
N PHE A 325 -14.51 -4.31 -14.38
CA PHE A 325 -15.17 -4.82 -13.17
C PHE A 325 -15.43 -6.31 -13.27
N GLU A 326 -15.84 -6.77 -14.44
CA GLU A 326 -16.11 -8.17 -14.76
C GLU A 326 -14.89 -9.05 -14.50
N ASN A 327 -13.70 -8.58 -14.88
CA ASN A 327 -12.45 -9.29 -14.62
C ASN A 327 -12.17 -9.34 -13.11
N THR A 328 -12.43 -8.25 -12.39
CA THR A 328 -12.27 -8.22 -10.92
C THR A 328 -13.18 -9.21 -10.22
N LEU A 329 -14.42 -9.44 -10.71
CA LEU A 329 -15.35 -10.42 -10.13
C LEU A 329 -14.82 -11.87 -10.22
N THR A 330 -13.94 -12.15 -11.19
CA THR A 330 -13.30 -13.46 -11.33
C THR A 330 -12.03 -13.60 -10.47
N SER A 331 -11.52 -12.49 -9.95
CA SER A 331 -10.36 -12.46 -9.07
C SER A 331 -10.75 -12.63 -7.61
N ASN A 332 -9.85 -13.16 -6.78
CA ASN A 332 -10.05 -13.20 -5.34
C ASN A 332 -9.81 -11.83 -4.67
N TYR A 333 -9.18 -10.87 -5.36
CA TYR A 333 -8.77 -9.59 -4.79
C TYR A 333 -9.94 -8.77 -4.21
N LEU A 334 -11.14 -8.89 -4.78
CA LEU A 334 -12.33 -8.19 -4.28
C LEU A 334 -12.77 -8.65 -2.87
N THR A 335 -12.42 -9.87 -2.47
CA THR A 335 -12.78 -10.45 -1.18
C THR A 335 -11.59 -10.59 -0.22
N THR A 336 -10.36 -10.51 -0.73
CA THR A 336 -9.14 -10.74 0.06
C THR A 336 -8.33 -9.48 0.35
N THR A 337 -8.41 -8.44 -0.48
CA THR A 337 -7.61 -7.21 -0.33
C THR A 337 -8.50 -6.03 -0.05
N THR A 338 -8.16 -5.21 0.94
CA THR A 338 -8.96 -4.03 1.31
C THR A 338 -9.03 -2.94 0.23
N PRO A 339 -7.94 -2.58 -0.48
CA PRO A 339 -7.97 -1.57 -1.54
C PRO A 339 -8.98 -1.81 -2.66
N THR A 340 -9.07 -3.07 -3.12
CA THR A 340 -9.85 -3.44 -4.31
C THR A 340 -11.36 -3.15 -4.17
N PRO A 341 -12.09 -3.65 -3.17
CA PRO A 341 -13.49 -3.33 -2.97
C PRO A 341 -13.72 -1.86 -2.67
N LEU A 342 -12.82 -1.18 -1.94
CA LEU A 342 -12.96 0.25 -1.67
C LEU A 342 -12.94 1.06 -2.96
N TYR A 343 -11.94 0.82 -3.82
CA TYR A 343 -11.87 1.45 -5.14
C TYR A 343 -13.14 1.20 -5.96
N TRP A 344 -13.60 -0.05 -6.04
CA TRP A 344 -14.74 -0.40 -6.87
C TRP A 344 -16.07 0.16 -6.36
N LEU A 345 -16.30 0.19 -5.05
CA LEU A 345 -17.48 0.82 -4.45
C LEU A 345 -17.61 2.28 -4.91
N TRP A 346 -16.52 3.04 -4.80
CA TRP A 346 -16.53 4.45 -5.16
C TRP A 346 -16.52 4.69 -6.67
N ARG A 347 -15.75 3.92 -7.45
CA ARG A 347 -15.76 4.01 -8.92
C ARG A 347 -17.16 3.81 -9.46
N LEU A 348 -17.81 2.70 -9.09
CA LEU A 348 -19.15 2.36 -9.60
C LEU A 348 -20.20 3.38 -9.15
N PHE A 349 -20.05 3.93 -7.94
CA PHE A 349 -20.91 5.02 -7.46
C PHE A 349 -20.77 6.28 -8.31
N PHE A 350 -19.55 6.79 -8.53
CA PHE A 350 -19.31 8.02 -9.27
C PHE A 350 -19.65 7.89 -10.77
N PHE A 351 -19.40 6.73 -11.38
CA PHE A 351 -19.79 6.45 -12.77
C PHE A 351 -21.27 6.04 -12.94
N ASN A 352 -22.06 6.06 -11.87
CA ASN A 352 -23.50 5.74 -11.89
C ASN A 352 -23.82 4.34 -12.46
N ARG A 353 -23.01 3.34 -12.09
CA ARG A 353 -23.12 1.94 -12.53
C ARG A 353 -23.96 1.12 -11.56
N ASP A 354 -25.22 1.52 -11.34
CA ASP A 354 -26.06 1.03 -10.24
C ASP A 354 -26.20 -0.50 -10.12
N ALA A 355 -26.27 -1.21 -11.25
CA ALA A 355 -26.40 -2.67 -11.24
C ALA A 355 -25.12 -3.36 -10.75
N GLN A 356 -23.96 -2.96 -11.29
CA GLN A 356 -22.64 -3.43 -10.86
C GLN A 356 -22.37 -2.99 -9.41
N LEU A 357 -22.74 -1.77 -9.03
CA LEU A 357 -22.59 -1.25 -7.67
C LEU A 357 -23.33 -2.10 -6.65
N ARG A 358 -24.60 -2.46 -6.90
CA ARG A 358 -25.37 -3.35 -6.01
C ARG A 358 -24.69 -4.70 -5.82
N HIS A 359 -24.08 -5.24 -6.88
CA HIS A 359 -23.32 -6.48 -6.80
C HIS A 359 -22.06 -6.30 -5.96
N CYS A 360 -21.28 -5.23 -6.19
CA CYS A 360 -20.10 -4.90 -5.39
C CYS A 360 -20.43 -4.73 -3.90
N ILE A 361 -21.52 -4.00 -3.57
CA ILE A 361 -22.00 -3.84 -2.19
C ILE A 361 -22.31 -5.20 -1.56
N SER A 362 -22.95 -6.11 -2.29
CA SER A 362 -23.28 -7.44 -1.76
C SER A 362 -22.04 -8.26 -1.38
N ILE A 363 -20.96 -8.14 -2.14
CA ILE A 363 -19.69 -8.81 -1.86
C ILE A 363 -18.96 -8.12 -0.69
N ALA A 364 -18.85 -6.79 -0.75
CA ALA A 364 -18.14 -5.99 0.24
C ALA A 364 -18.75 -6.06 1.65
N ARG A 365 -20.06 -6.33 1.77
CA ARG A 365 -20.74 -6.54 3.07
C ARG A 365 -20.25 -7.76 3.83
N GLU A 366 -19.76 -8.78 3.13
CA GLU A 366 -19.22 -10.01 3.73
C GLU A 366 -17.69 -9.95 3.89
N HIS A 367 -17.07 -8.83 3.51
CA HIS A 367 -15.62 -8.68 3.59
C HIS A 367 -15.12 -8.75 5.04
N GLN A 368 -13.92 -9.30 5.24
CA GLN A 368 -13.32 -9.48 6.56
C GLN A 368 -13.06 -8.15 7.28
N SER A 369 -12.55 -7.15 6.55
CA SER A 369 -12.32 -5.81 7.06
C SER A 369 -13.65 -5.09 7.37
N PRO A 370 -13.86 -4.62 8.62
CA PRO A 370 -15.04 -3.81 8.96
C PRO A 370 -15.07 -2.48 8.22
N LEU A 371 -13.92 -1.95 7.81
CA LEU A 371 -13.82 -0.70 7.09
C LEU A 371 -14.40 -0.83 5.68
N VAL A 372 -14.17 -1.95 5.00
CA VAL A 372 -14.82 -2.27 3.71
C VAL A 372 -16.33 -2.43 3.88
N ARG A 373 -16.78 -3.12 4.93
CA ARG A 373 -18.22 -3.28 5.21
C ARG A 373 -18.90 -1.94 5.47
N ASP A 374 -18.24 -1.05 6.21
CA ASP A 374 -18.72 0.30 6.49
C ASP A 374 -18.72 1.17 5.23
N ALA A 375 -17.70 1.08 4.38
CA ALA A 375 -17.70 1.75 3.08
C ALA A 375 -18.87 1.29 2.20
N ALA A 376 -19.17 -0.01 2.18
CA ALA A 376 -20.32 -0.55 1.46
C ALA A 376 -21.66 -0.02 1.99
N ALA A 377 -21.82 0.01 3.32
CA ALA A 377 -23.02 0.56 3.97
C ALA A 377 -23.19 2.06 3.69
N LEU A 378 -22.09 2.81 3.70
CA LEU A 378 -22.08 4.23 3.37
C LEU A 378 -22.51 4.47 1.92
N VAL A 379 -21.85 3.80 0.96
CA VAL A 379 -22.16 3.95 -0.46
C VAL A 379 -23.59 3.51 -0.78
N GLU A 380 -24.12 2.49 -0.11
CA GLU A 380 -25.53 2.12 -0.22
C GLU A 380 -26.48 3.22 0.30
N ALA A 381 -26.16 3.84 1.44
CA ALA A 381 -26.95 4.97 1.95
C ALA A 381 -26.96 6.13 0.96
N LEU A 382 -25.81 6.43 0.33
CA LEU A 382 -25.72 7.41 -0.74
C LEU A 382 -26.57 6.99 -1.95
N GLN A 383 -26.48 5.73 -2.41
CA GLN A 383 -27.33 5.23 -3.51
C GLN A 383 -28.83 5.39 -3.22
N ASN A 384 -29.23 5.29 -1.95
CA ASN A 384 -30.61 5.46 -1.48
C ASN A 384 -31.00 6.90 -1.17
N GLY A 385 -30.17 7.88 -1.53
CA GLY A 385 -30.51 9.31 -1.50
C GLY A 385 -29.94 10.10 -0.33
N GLN A 386 -29.05 9.53 0.49
CA GLN A 386 -28.24 10.34 1.40
C GLN A 386 -27.36 11.30 0.58
N ARG A 387 -27.50 12.60 0.84
CA ARG A 387 -26.83 13.64 0.05
C ARG A 387 -25.51 14.10 0.64
N ARG A 388 -25.38 14.07 1.96
CA ARG A 388 -24.22 14.63 2.66
C ARG A 388 -23.16 13.56 2.96
N LEU A 389 -21.90 13.95 2.80
CA LEU A 389 -20.71 13.15 3.12
C LEU A 389 -19.59 14.05 3.66
N GLY A 390 -19.41 14.06 4.98
CA GLY A 390 -18.47 14.98 5.63
C GLY A 390 -18.83 16.46 5.34
N HIS A 391 -17.89 17.18 4.71
CA HIS A 391 -18.04 18.57 4.25
C HIS A 391 -18.76 18.70 2.89
N ILE A 392 -19.00 17.59 2.17
CA ILE A 392 -19.73 17.59 0.89
C ILE A 392 -21.23 17.61 1.19
N GLU A 393 -21.90 18.73 0.94
CA GLU A 393 -23.34 18.90 1.22
C GLU A 393 -24.25 18.13 0.24
N ASP A 394 -23.83 17.95 -1.02
CA ASP A 394 -24.56 17.20 -2.03
C ASP A 394 -23.63 16.38 -2.94
N ILE A 395 -23.36 15.14 -2.52
CA ILE A 395 -22.53 14.17 -3.23
C ILE A 395 -23.10 13.81 -4.61
N HIS A 396 -24.42 13.88 -4.80
CA HIS A 396 -25.04 13.58 -6.09
C HIS A 396 -24.86 14.72 -7.08
N ALA A 397 -24.88 15.97 -6.60
CA ALA A 397 -24.51 17.11 -7.41
C ALA A 397 -23.04 17.02 -7.83
N LEU A 398 -22.14 16.70 -6.91
CA LEU A 398 -20.72 16.47 -7.22
C LEU A 398 -20.54 15.35 -8.26
N ARG A 399 -21.21 14.21 -8.07
CA ARG A 399 -21.21 13.10 -9.03
C ARG A 399 -21.68 13.54 -10.41
N THR A 400 -22.73 14.35 -10.49
CA THR A 400 -23.25 14.86 -11.76
C THR A 400 -22.23 15.75 -12.47
N GLN A 401 -21.53 16.60 -11.73
CA GLN A 401 -20.44 17.43 -12.26
C GLN A 401 -19.26 16.59 -12.75
N PHE A 402 -18.87 15.57 -11.99
CA PHE A 402 -17.83 14.62 -12.39
C PHE A 402 -18.20 13.88 -13.69
N LEU A 403 -19.42 13.37 -13.80
CA LEU A 403 -19.89 12.68 -15.01
C LEU A 403 -19.89 13.58 -16.26
N ALA A 404 -20.00 14.90 -16.08
CA ALA A 404 -19.93 15.86 -17.18
C ALA A 404 -18.51 16.03 -17.75
N LEU A 405 -17.47 15.51 -17.07
CA LEU A 405 -16.10 15.46 -17.58
C LEU A 405 -15.91 14.38 -18.66
N ASP A 406 -16.86 13.44 -18.78
CA ASP A 406 -16.86 12.34 -19.77
C ASP A 406 -15.58 11.48 -19.78
N LEU A 407 -15.08 11.15 -18.58
CA LEU A 407 -13.87 10.35 -18.35
C LEU A 407 -14.12 8.82 -18.37
N ASP A 408 -15.33 8.38 -18.68
CA ASP A 408 -15.72 6.96 -18.57
C ASP A 408 -15.13 6.13 -19.71
N CYS A 409 -14.05 5.40 -19.42
CA CYS A 409 -13.34 4.58 -20.39
C CYS A 409 -14.13 3.37 -20.91
N GLU A 410 -15.25 3.00 -20.28
CA GLU A 410 -16.12 1.88 -20.70
C GLU A 410 -17.27 2.34 -21.61
N ARG A 411 -17.33 3.63 -21.98
CA ARG A 411 -18.32 4.16 -22.94
C ARG A 411 -17.86 4.13 -24.39
N ALA A 412 -16.55 4.10 -24.63
CA ALA A 412 -15.93 4.03 -25.96
C ALA A 412 -15.89 2.57 -26.44
#